data_AF-A0A1F0PV22-F1
#
_entry.id   AF-A0A1F0PV22-F1
#
_cell.length_a   1.000
_cell.length_b   1.000
_cell.length_c   1.000
_cell.angle_alpha   90.00
_cell.angle_beta   90.00
_cell.angle_gamma   90.00
#
_symmetry.space_group_name_H-M   'P 1'
#
loop_
_entity.id
_entity.type
_entity.pdbx_description
1 polymer ?
#
loop_
_entity_poly.entity_id
_entity_poly.type
_entity_poly.pdbx_seq_one_letter_code
_entity_poly.pdbx_strand_id
1 'polypeptide(L)'
;MTIALPTSLRIDHLLPSLCPSEELNGVKLCDDGFGDSPASLQLSRTLSMSLVHGTGAEAKRVSQRAVDDMGLTVRQAWDTAALNLQRRALTQQGLRFFTRPAELGLSRAESGLEVRVHRCAVSSWLAHPQAFVILNNHLQRLSQARSITYLVPDAHTLYALLNVSPPRATELAYRAAELRPRHRPPLSLQPLVLANGFPLEV
;
A
#
# COMPACT_ATOMS: atom_id res chain seq x y z
N MET A 1 -21.31 -0.41 1.03
CA MET A 1 -22.21 -0.57 2.20
C MET A 1 -21.48 -0.10 3.44
N THR A 2 -21.78 1.12 3.87
CA THR A 2 -21.24 1.70 5.11
C THR A 2 -22.19 1.27 6.23
N ILE A 3 -21.71 0.43 7.14
CA ILE A 3 -22.51 -0.07 8.26
C ILE A 3 -22.27 0.86 9.45
N ALA A 4 -23.33 1.48 9.94
CA ALA A 4 -23.35 2.05 11.29
C ALA A 4 -23.54 0.91 12.29
N LEU A 5 -22.51 0.61 13.08
CA LEU A 5 -22.59 -0.23 14.29
C LEU A 5 -21.55 0.29 15.30
N PRO A 6 -21.93 0.56 16.57
CA PRO A 6 -20.99 0.94 17.62
C PRO A 6 -20.34 -0.33 18.18
N THR A 7 -19.40 -0.88 17.43
CA THR A 7 -18.29 -1.67 17.99
C THR A 7 -17.10 -0.74 17.91
N SER A 8 -16.61 -0.29 19.07
CA SER A 8 -15.47 0.62 19.17
C SER A 8 -14.36 0.17 18.22
N LEU A 9 -14.17 0.94 17.15
CA LEU A 9 -13.07 0.71 16.23
C LEU A 9 -11.79 0.74 17.05
N ARG A 10 -11.00 -0.33 16.95
CA ARG A 10 -9.79 -0.41 17.76
C ARG A 10 -8.63 0.23 17.00
N ILE A 11 -7.97 1.16 17.66
CA ILE A 11 -6.83 1.90 17.09
C ILE A 11 -5.70 0.94 16.66
N ASP A 12 -5.46 -0.16 17.38
CA ASP A 12 -4.45 -1.17 17.06
C ASP A 12 -4.78 -2.01 15.82
N HIS A 13 -6.03 -1.95 15.35
CA HIS A 13 -6.51 -2.65 14.16
C HIS A 13 -6.47 -1.81 12.89
N LEU A 14 -6.13 -0.52 12.99
CA LEU A 14 -5.94 0.38 11.85
C LEU A 14 -4.71 -0.03 11.03
N LEU A 15 -4.86 -0.03 9.71
CA LEU A 15 -3.79 -0.19 8.73
C LEU A 15 -3.88 0.88 7.64
N PRO A 16 -2.74 1.30 7.08
CA PRO A 16 -2.74 2.13 5.89
C PRO A 16 -3.02 1.24 4.67
N SER A 17 -3.88 1.69 3.77
CA SER A 17 -4.14 1.02 2.49
C SER A 17 -3.80 1.97 1.36
N LEU A 18 -2.95 1.52 0.45
CA LEU A 18 -2.69 2.22 -0.80
C LEU A 18 -3.89 2.03 -1.73
N CYS A 19 -4.40 3.10 -2.33
CA CYS A 19 -5.50 3.04 -3.29
C CYS A 19 -5.35 4.13 -4.38
N PRO A 20 -5.95 3.94 -5.56
CA PRO A 20 -6.07 5.01 -6.56
C PRO A 20 -6.84 6.20 -5.99
N SER A 21 -6.37 7.42 -6.25
CA SER A 21 -7.02 8.65 -5.77
C SER A 21 -8.44 8.82 -6.34
N GLU A 22 -8.68 8.32 -7.55
CA GLU A 22 -9.99 8.35 -8.20
C GLU A 22 -11.06 7.59 -7.42
N GLU A 23 -10.68 6.56 -6.64
CA GLU A 23 -11.64 5.83 -5.78
C GLU A 23 -12.13 6.64 -4.57
N LEU A 24 -11.45 7.75 -4.27
CA LEU A 24 -11.80 8.68 -3.19
C LEU A 24 -12.54 9.92 -3.73
N ASN A 25 -12.50 10.14 -5.04
CA ASN A 25 -13.19 11.22 -5.72
C ASN A 25 -14.68 10.88 -5.85
N GLY A 26 -15.47 11.26 -4.84
CA GLY A 26 -16.91 11.02 -4.85
C GLY A 26 -17.71 11.69 -3.75
N VAL A 27 -17.06 12.28 -2.74
CA VAL A 27 -17.77 12.94 -1.64
C VAL A 27 -17.88 14.43 -1.91
N LYS A 28 -19.09 14.85 -2.26
CA LYS A 28 -19.46 16.27 -2.39
C LYS A 28 -19.42 16.91 -1.01
N LEU A 29 -18.93 18.14 -0.94
CA LEU A 29 -18.96 19.01 0.25
C LEU A 29 -20.42 19.41 0.57
N CYS A 30 -21.21 18.44 1.00
CA CYS A 30 -22.50 18.66 1.64
C CYS A 30 -22.30 18.33 3.13
N ASP A 31 -22.74 19.24 4.00
CA ASP A 31 -22.47 19.20 5.45
C ASP A 31 -22.97 17.92 6.16
N ASP A 32 -23.83 17.14 5.50
CA ASP A 32 -24.36 15.87 5.99
C ASP A 32 -23.49 14.64 5.65
N GLY A 33 -22.63 14.72 4.63
CA GLY A 33 -21.89 13.57 4.08
C GLY A 33 -20.38 13.54 4.32
N PHE A 34 -19.75 14.66 4.70
CA PHE A 34 -18.29 14.73 4.84
C PHE A 34 -17.73 13.75 5.88
N GLY A 35 -18.39 13.62 7.03
CA GLY A 35 -17.98 12.70 8.10
C GLY A 35 -17.94 11.23 7.66
N ASP A 36 -18.73 10.84 6.66
CA ASP A 36 -18.78 9.48 6.14
C ASP A 36 -17.77 9.24 4.98
N SER A 37 -17.03 10.28 4.58
CA SER A 37 -15.93 10.16 3.62
C SER A 37 -14.82 9.28 4.18
N PRO A 38 -14.11 8.50 3.34
CA PRO A 38 -12.92 7.78 3.78
C PRO A 38 -11.85 8.73 4.33
N ALA A 39 -11.33 8.41 5.51
CA ALA A 39 -10.17 9.09 6.07
C ALA A 39 -8.94 8.76 5.23
N SER A 40 -8.41 9.77 4.54
CA SER A 40 -7.42 9.58 3.48
C SER A 40 -6.43 10.74 3.36
N LEU A 41 -5.28 10.46 2.74
CA LEU A 41 -4.22 11.42 2.44
C LEU A 41 -3.67 11.18 1.05
N GLN A 42 -3.43 12.24 0.28
CA GLN A 42 -2.79 12.15 -1.03
C GLN A 42 -1.31 11.79 -0.88
N LEU A 43 -0.81 10.82 -1.65
CA LEU A 43 0.59 10.41 -1.63
C LEU A 43 1.35 10.85 -2.89
N SER A 44 0.70 10.74 -4.06
CA SER A 44 1.27 11.08 -5.37
C SER A 44 0.20 11.72 -6.26
N ARG A 45 0.40 11.79 -7.58
CA ARG A 45 -0.64 12.29 -8.50
C ARG A 45 -1.83 11.34 -8.60
N THR A 46 -1.61 10.02 -8.59
CA THR A 46 -2.68 9.03 -8.80
C THR A 46 -2.91 8.09 -7.62
N LEU A 47 -2.08 8.17 -6.57
CA LEU A 47 -2.19 7.32 -5.40
C LEU A 47 -2.48 8.13 -4.13
N SER A 48 -3.32 7.54 -3.29
CA SER A 48 -3.66 8.03 -1.96
C SER A 48 -3.53 6.89 -0.95
N MET A 49 -3.41 7.26 0.31
CA MET A 49 -3.61 6.37 1.45
C MET A 49 -5.04 6.52 1.92
N SER A 50 -5.72 5.41 2.20
CA SER A 50 -6.94 5.37 3.00
C SER A 50 -6.73 4.50 4.24
N LEU A 51 -7.36 4.87 5.35
CA LEU A 51 -7.36 4.07 6.56
C LEU A 51 -8.34 2.91 6.42
N VAL A 52 -7.90 1.72 6.79
CA VAL A 52 -8.74 0.53 6.87
C VAL A 52 -8.65 -0.10 8.26
N HIS A 53 -9.76 -0.67 8.72
CA HIS A 53 -9.83 -1.45 9.94
C HIS A 53 -10.00 -2.93 9.58
N GLY A 54 -9.16 -3.79 10.15
CA GLY A 54 -9.16 -5.24 9.91
C GLY A 54 -8.09 -5.69 8.89
N THR A 55 -8.28 -6.88 8.32
CA THR A 55 -7.37 -7.50 7.34
C THR A 55 -8.12 -8.32 6.29
N GLY A 56 -7.56 -8.44 5.10
CA GLY A 56 -8.09 -9.33 4.06
C GLY A 56 -9.47 -8.91 3.57
N ALA A 57 -10.36 -9.87 3.35
CA ALA A 57 -11.71 -9.64 2.81
C ALA A 57 -12.64 -8.85 3.74
N GLU A 58 -12.32 -8.79 5.04
CA GLU A 58 -13.12 -8.07 6.05
C GLU A 58 -12.64 -6.63 6.27
N ALA A 59 -11.57 -6.21 5.59
CA ALA A 59 -11.03 -4.86 5.74
C ALA A 59 -12.06 -3.83 5.27
N LYS A 60 -12.44 -2.91 6.17
CA LYS A 60 -13.39 -1.83 5.88
C LYS A 60 -12.66 -0.49 5.93
N ARG A 61 -12.98 0.40 4.99
CA ARG A 61 -12.51 1.79 5.04
C ARG A 61 -13.06 2.48 6.28
N VAL A 62 -12.18 3.23 6.94
CA VAL A 62 -12.52 4.05 8.10
C VAL A 62 -12.88 5.44 7.60
N SER A 63 -14.00 5.98 8.08
CA SER A 63 -14.44 7.32 7.70
C SER A 63 -13.77 8.41 8.54
N GLN A 64 -13.89 9.67 8.12
CA GLN A 64 -13.40 10.83 8.88
C GLN A 64 -14.03 10.88 10.28
N ARG A 65 -15.36 10.75 10.37
CA ARG A 65 -16.11 10.72 11.64
C ARG A 65 -15.60 9.61 12.56
N ALA A 66 -15.34 8.42 12.01
CA ALA A 66 -14.81 7.31 12.79
C ALA A 66 -13.41 7.59 13.35
N VAL A 67 -12.57 8.33 12.63
CA VAL A 67 -11.25 8.78 13.12
C VAL A 67 -11.41 9.82 14.23
N ASP A 68 -12.34 10.77 14.05
CA ASP A 68 -12.65 11.80 15.05
C ASP A 68 -13.24 11.18 16.33
N ASP A 69 -14.11 10.17 16.22
CA ASP A 69 -14.68 9.41 17.34
C ASP A 69 -13.59 8.66 18.14
N MET A 70 -12.46 8.32 17.51
CA MET A 70 -11.27 7.77 18.18
C MET A 70 -10.39 8.85 18.83
N GLY A 71 -10.75 10.13 18.71
CA GLY A 71 -9.98 11.27 19.23
C GLY A 71 -8.66 11.52 18.51
N LEU A 72 -8.56 11.10 17.24
CA LEU A 72 -7.35 11.21 16.42
C LEU A 72 -7.58 12.17 15.26
N THR A 73 -6.51 12.80 14.78
CA THR A 73 -6.48 13.35 13.42
C THR A 73 -6.13 12.26 12.41
N VAL A 74 -6.47 12.46 11.13
CA VAL A 74 -6.08 11.52 10.04
C VAL A 74 -4.57 11.27 10.02
N ARG A 75 -3.76 12.31 10.27
CA ARG A 75 -2.29 12.17 10.34
C ARG A 75 -1.87 11.24 11.47
N GLN A 76 -2.37 11.46 12.68
CA GLN A 76 -2.06 10.61 13.83
C GLN A 76 -2.53 9.17 13.64
N ALA A 77 -3.71 8.99 13.04
CA ALA A 77 -4.24 7.68 12.70
C ALA A 77 -3.38 6.98 11.64
N TRP A 78 -2.86 7.71 10.64
CA TRP A 78 -1.94 7.20 9.63
C TRP A 78 -0.60 6.76 10.22
N ASP A 79 -0.02 7.57 11.10
CA ASP A 79 1.23 7.22 11.82
C ASP A 79 1.01 5.99 12.69
N THR A 80 -0.11 5.94 13.42
CA THR A 80 -0.48 4.78 14.25
C THR A 80 -0.70 3.52 13.42
N ALA A 81 -1.36 3.65 12.27
CA ALA A 81 -1.59 2.55 11.36
C ALA A 81 -0.26 1.99 10.80
N ALA A 82 0.74 2.85 10.55
CA ALA A 82 2.08 2.41 10.15
C ALA A 82 2.82 1.66 11.26
N LEU A 83 2.66 2.07 12.53
CA LEU A 83 3.18 1.32 13.67
C LEU A 83 2.50 -0.05 13.80
N ASN A 84 1.19 -0.11 13.62
CA ASN A 84 0.44 -1.38 13.62
C ASN A 84 0.90 -2.30 12.48
N LEU A 85 1.14 -1.75 11.29
CA LEU A 85 1.69 -2.49 10.16
C LEU A 85 3.04 -3.14 10.51
N GLN A 86 3.94 -2.38 11.13
CA GLN A 86 5.24 -2.88 11.58
C GLN A 86 5.09 -3.96 12.66
N ARG A 87 4.23 -3.74 13.66
CA ARG A 87 3.94 -4.73 14.72
C ARG A 87 3.45 -6.06 14.14
N ARG A 88 2.63 -6.03 13.08
CA ARG A 88 2.11 -7.26 12.44
C ARG A 88 3.18 -8.05 11.68
N ALA A 89 4.22 -7.38 11.18
CA ALA A 89 5.34 -8.02 10.51
C ALA A 89 6.51 -8.35 11.45
N LEU A 90 6.43 -7.94 12.72
CA LEU A 90 7.47 -8.15 13.71
C LEU A 90 7.52 -9.63 14.13
N THR A 91 8.74 -10.14 14.18
CA THR A 91 9.10 -11.46 14.70
C THR A 91 10.14 -11.29 15.80
N GLN A 92 10.52 -12.39 16.47
CA GLN A 92 11.63 -12.38 17.44
C GLN A 92 12.96 -11.89 16.84
N GLN A 93 13.12 -11.95 15.52
CA GLN A 93 14.33 -11.56 14.79
C GLN A 93 14.21 -10.19 14.10
N GLY A 94 13.10 -9.46 14.31
CA GLY A 94 12.79 -8.21 13.61
C GLY A 94 11.70 -8.36 12.56
N LEU A 95 11.64 -7.43 11.60
CA LEU A 95 10.61 -7.39 10.57
C LEU A 95 10.84 -8.48 9.51
N ARG A 96 9.79 -9.24 9.18
CA ARG A 96 9.85 -10.33 8.19
C ARG A 96 9.15 -9.95 6.88
N PHE A 97 9.89 -10.09 5.79
CA PHE A 97 9.40 -10.03 4.42
C PHE A 97 9.68 -11.37 3.74
N PHE A 98 8.72 -11.88 2.98
CA PHE A 98 8.91 -13.07 2.15
C PHE A 98 9.27 -12.62 0.75
N THR A 99 10.38 -13.12 0.23
CA THR A 99 10.86 -12.80 -1.11
C THR A 99 11.03 -14.07 -1.94
N ARG A 100 10.71 -14.00 -3.21
CA ARG A 100 11.07 -15.02 -4.22
C ARG A 100 11.49 -14.34 -5.52
N PRO A 101 12.17 -15.03 -6.44
CA PRO A 101 12.45 -14.48 -7.77
C PRO A 101 11.18 -14.00 -8.47
N ALA A 102 11.19 -12.77 -9.00
CA ALA A 102 10.02 -12.19 -9.67
C ALA A 102 9.64 -12.95 -10.95
N GLU A 103 10.60 -13.57 -11.63
CA GLU A 103 10.38 -14.35 -12.85
C GLU A 103 9.36 -15.49 -12.70
N LEU A 104 9.15 -15.97 -11.47
CA LEU A 104 8.14 -17.00 -11.17
C LEU A 104 6.70 -16.49 -11.26
N GLY A 105 6.48 -15.19 -11.04
CA GLY A 105 5.16 -14.53 -11.13
C GLY A 105 5.02 -13.60 -12.34
N LEU A 106 6.14 -13.11 -12.86
CA LEU A 106 6.22 -12.15 -13.97
C LEU A 106 7.36 -12.57 -14.90
N SER A 107 7.04 -13.21 -16.02
CA SER A 107 8.05 -13.68 -16.97
C SER A 107 8.92 -12.53 -17.48
N ARG A 108 10.22 -12.84 -17.67
CA ARG A 108 11.25 -11.88 -18.11
C ARG A 108 11.59 -10.77 -17.09
N ALA A 109 11.40 -11.07 -15.80
CA ALA A 109 11.82 -10.24 -14.66
C ALA A 109 12.94 -10.94 -13.86
N GLU A 110 13.99 -11.39 -14.55
CA GLU A 110 15.09 -12.21 -14.02
C GLU A 110 15.89 -11.49 -12.90
N SER A 111 15.95 -10.17 -12.97
CA SER A 111 16.60 -9.31 -11.96
C SER A 111 15.59 -8.65 -11.02
N GLY A 112 14.56 -9.38 -10.59
CA GLY A 112 13.51 -8.86 -9.72
C GLY A 112 13.17 -9.78 -8.56
N LEU A 113 12.55 -9.21 -7.54
CA LEU A 113 11.98 -9.94 -6.40
C LEU A 113 10.46 -9.74 -6.36
N GLU A 114 9.70 -10.80 -6.18
CA GLU A 114 8.32 -10.69 -5.70
C GLU A 114 8.33 -10.68 -4.17
N VAL A 115 7.61 -9.73 -3.59
CA VAL A 115 7.60 -9.47 -2.16
C VAL A 115 6.21 -9.74 -1.59
N ARG A 116 6.17 -10.44 -0.45
CA ARG A 116 4.96 -10.67 0.33
C ARG A 116 5.22 -10.38 1.80
N VAL A 117 4.14 -10.05 2.50
CA VAL A 117 4.13 -9.79 3.94
C VAL A 117 3.06 -10.62 4.62
N HIS A 118 3.25 -10.88 5.91
CA HIS A 118 2.28 -11.63 6.70
C HIS A 118 1.12 -10.72 7.14
N ARG A 119 -0.12 -11.25 7.09
CA ARG A 119 -1.33 -10.64 7.70
C ARG A 119 -1.70 -9.22 7.22
N CYS A 120 -1.18 -8.75 6.11
CA CYS A 120 -1.56 -7.48 5.49
C CYS A 120 -1.33 -7.50 3.97
N ALA A 121 -1.93 -6.53 3.27
CA ALA A 121 -1.61 -6.26 1.88
C ALA A 121 -0.18 -5.73 1.77
N VAL A 122 0.58 -6.19 0.78
CA VAL A 122 1.97 -5.73 0.61
C VAL A 122 2.03 -4.26 0.19
N SER A 123 1.03 -3.78 -0.56
CA SER A 123 0.93 -2.36 -0.95
C SER A 123 0.77 -1.41 0.25
N SER A 124 0.29 -1.88 1.40
CA SER A 124 0.22 -1.09 2.64
C SER A 124 1.58 -0.54 3.08
N TRP A 125 2.68 -1.24 2.74
CA TRP A 125 4.02 -0.77 3.05
C TRP A 125 4.45 0.45 2.23
N LEU A 126 3.81 0.68 1.08
CA LEU A 126 4.06 1.84 0.23
C LEU A 126 3.16 3.03 0.62
N ALA A 127 2.15 2.80 1.46
CA ALA A 127 1.16 3.81 1.84
C ALA A 127 1.62 4.73 2.98
N HIS A 128 2.81 4.53 3.55
CA HIS A 128 3.37 5.38 4.61
C HIS A 128 4.88 5.57 4.42
N PRO A 129 5.43 6.80 4.58
CA PRO A 129 6.81 7.07 4.21
C PRO A 129 7.84 6.26 4.99
N GLN A 130 7.67 6.13 6.30
CA GLN A 130 8.58 5.32 7.11
C GLN A 130 8.50 3.83 6.75
N ALA A 131 7.30 3.31 6.45
CA ALA A 131 7.14 1.90 6.10
C ALA A 131 7.80 1.61 4.75
N PHE A 132 7.64 2.52 3.80
CA PHE A 132 8.20 2.35 2.47
C PHE A 132 9.73 2.42 2.50
N VAL A 133 10.31 3.35 3.27
CA VAL A 133 11.76 3.43 3.50
C VAL A 133 12.28 2.14 4.16
N ILE A 134 11.59 1.60 5.16
CA ILE A 134 11.99 0.34 5.81
C ILE A 134 12.04 -0.81 4.80
N LEU A 135 10.98 -0.97 4.01
CA LEU A 135 10.91 -2.01 2.98
C LEU A 135 12.01 -1.82 1.93
N ASN A 136 12.18 -0.60 1.41
CA ASN A 136 13.17 -0.28 0.41
C ASN A 136 14.60 -0.56 0.90
N ASN A 137 14.93 -0.11 2.11
CA ASN A 137 16.25 -0.36 2.70
C ASN A 137 16.50 -1.84 2.99
N HIS A 138 15.45 -2.60 3.31
CA HIS A 138 15.56 -4.06 3.44
C HIS A 138 15.91 -4.72 2.09
N LEU A 139 15.16 -4.38 1.03
CA LEU A 139 15.39 -4.94 -0.30
C LEU A 139 16.72 -4.50 -0.91
N GLN A 140 17.14 -3.25 -0.70
CA GLN A 140 18.46 -2.76 -1.12
C GLN A 140 19.59 -3.53 -0.43
N ARG A 141 19.50 -3.77 0.88
CA ARG A 141 20.51 -4.57 1.59
C ARG A 141 20.53 -6.03 1.14
N LEU A 142 19.37 -6.61 0.86
CA LEU A 142 19.24 -7.99 0.39
C LEU A 142 19.83 -8.18 -1.01
N SER A 143 19.59 -7.23 -1.92
CA SER A 143 19.94 -7.34 -3.34
C SER A 143 21.23 -6.62 -3.73
N GLN A 144 21.73 -5.70 -2.89
CA GLN A 144 22.80 -4.75 -3.22
C GLN A 144 22.50 -3.92 -4.49
N ALA A 145 21.22 -3.74 -4.82
CA ALA A 145 20.80 -2.97 -5.99
C ALA A 145 21.06 -1.46 -5.80
N ARG A 146 21.48 -0.79 -6.87
CA ARG A 146 21.67 0.67 -6.91
C ARG A 146 20.34 1.40 -7.04
N SER A 147 19.39 0.82 -7.76
CA SER A 147 18.04 1.32 -7.91
C SER A 147 17.02 0.19 -7.83
N ILE A 148 15.85 0.51 -7.27
CA ILE A 148 14.71 -0.40 -7.19
C ILE A 148 13.49 0.32 -7.75
N THR A 149 12.83 -0.32 -8.70
CA THR A 149 11.55 0.11 -9.27
C THR A 149 10.47 -0.87 -8.88
N TYR A 150 9.35 -0.38 -8.37
CA TYR A 150 8.25 -1.19 -7.84
C TYR A 150 7.12 -1.29 -8.84
N LEU A 151 6.60 -2.50 -9.06
CA LEU A 151 5.36 -2.75 -9.79
C LEU A 151 4.29 -3.21 -8.80
N VAL A 152 3.14 -2.53 -8.82
CA VAL A 152 2.04 -2.78 -7.87
C VAL A 152 0.72 -2.91 -8.63
N PRO A 153 0.51 -4.03 -9.36
CA PRO A 153 -0.70 -4.17 -10.18
C PRO A 153 -1.96 -4.27 -9.32
N ASP A 154 -1.87 -4.81 -8.10
CA ASP A 154 -2.95 -4.90 -7.12
C ASP A 154 -2.40 -4.83 -5.69
N ALA A 155 -3.28 -4.73 -4.68
CA ALA A 155 -2.87 -4.57 -3.28
C ALA A 155 -2.00 -5.72 -2.71
N HIS A 156 -2.10 -6.92 -3.28
CA HIS A 156 -1.44 -8.13 -2.77
C HIS A 156 -0.19 -8.53 -3.56
N THR A 157 0.09 -7.86 -4.67
CA THR A 157 1.18 -8.18 -5.59
C THR A 157 2.17 -7.02 -5.62
N LEU A 158 3.41 -7.28 -5.22
CA LEU A 158 4.51 -6.32 -5.30
C LEU A 158 5.71 -6.97 -5.95
N TYR A 159 6.15 -6.42 -7.07
CA TYR A 159 7.44 -6.76 -7.67
C TYR A 159 8.42 -5.61 -7.42
N ALA A 160 9.65 -5.93 -7.02
CA ALA A 160 10.77 -5.01 -6.91
C ALA A 160 11.79 -5.37 -7.99
N LEU A 161 11.82 -4.57 -9.05
CA LEU A 161 12.76 -4.69 -10.16
C LEU A 161 14.09 -4.02 -9.79
N LEU A 162 15.19 -4.75 -9.94
CA LEU A 162 16.51 -4.31 -9.50
C LEU A 162 17.33 -3.81 -10.69
N ASN A 163 17.82 -2.58 -10.63
CA ASN A 163 18.67 -1.96 -11.66
C ASN A 163 18.08 -2.01 -13.09
N VAL A 164 16.76 -1.99 -13.22
CA VAL A 164 16.05 -2.05 -14.51
C VAL A 164 15.88 -0.64 -15.09
N SER A 165 16.04 -0.50 -16.41
CA SER A 165 15.83 0.78 -17.10
C SER A 165 14.34 1.18 -17.12
N PRO A 166 14.02 2.49 -17.14
CA PRO A 166 12.61 2.93 -17.13
C PRO A 166 11.74 2.32 -18.25
N PRO A 167 12.17 2.28 -19.54
CA PRO A 167 11.35 1.68 -20.59
C PRO A 167 11.03 0.20 -20.35
N ARG A 168 12.00 -0.53 -19.79
CA ARG A 168 11.83 -1.95 -19.46
C ARG A 168 10.90 -2.14 -18.26
N ALA A 169 10.99 -1.27 -17.26
CA ALA A 169 10.08 -1.27 -16.13
C ALA A 169 8.64 -0.99 -16.57
N THR A 170 8.44 -0.05 -17.50
CA THR A 170 7.13 0.23 -18.09
C THR A 170 6.56 -0.98 -18.84
N GLU A 171 7.35 -1.67 -19.67
CA GLU A 171 6.91 -2.90 -20.35
C GLU A 171 6.48 -3.98 -19.33
N LEU A 172 7.27 -4.16 -18.27
CA LEU A 172 6.98 -5.13 -17.22
C LEU A 172 5.74 -4.72 -16.39
N ALA A 173 5.49 -3.42 -16.20
CA ALA A 173 4.29 -2.92 -15.53
C ALA A 173 3.01 -3.28 -16.32
N TYR A 174 3.02 -3.09 -17.63
CA TYR A 174 1.91 -3.51 -18.50
C TYR A 174 1.64 -5.02 -18.39
N ARG A 175 2.70 -5.85 -18.48
CA ARG A 175 2.57 -7.30 -18.33
C ARG A 175 2.06 -7.70 -16.95
N ALA A 176 2.54 -7.06 -15.88
CA ALA A 176 2.08 -7.31 -14.52
C ALA A 176 0.59 -6.97 -14.36
N ALA A 177 0.12 -5.90 -15.00
CA ALA A 177 -1.29 -5.54 -15.02
C ALA A 177 -2.17 -6.55 -15.78
N GLU A 178 -1.67 -7.15 -16.87
CA GLU A 178 -2.36 -8.20 -17.63
C GLU A 178 -2.46 -9.51 -16.84
N LEU A 179 -1.41 -9.88 -16.11
CA LEU A 179 -1.36 -11.11 -15.30
C LEU A 179 -2.13 -10.99 -13.99
N ARG A 180 -2.54 -9.78 -13.60
CA ARG A 180 -3.34 -9.53 -12.39
C ARG A 180 -4.63 -10.36 -12.42
N PRO A 181 -4.98 -11.06 -11.33
CA PRO A 181 -6.28 -11.71 -11.22
C PRO A 181 -7.43 -10.72 -11.40
N ARG A 182 -8.34 -10.98 -12.35
CA ARG A 182 -9.39 -10.03 -12.76
C ARG A 182 -10.26 -9.49 -11.62
N HIS A 183 -10.51 -10.31 -10.59
CA HIS A 183 -11.32 -9.96 -9.43
C HIS A 183 -10.64 -8.97 -8.45
N ARG A 184 -9.34 -8.73 -8.57
CA ARG A 184 -8.60 -7.81 -7.70
C ARG A 184 -8.56 -6.41 -8.31
N PRO A 185 -9.03 -5.34 -7.67
CA PRO A 185 -8.96 -3.99 -8.25
C PRO A 185 -7.53 -3.60 -8.66
N PRO A 186 -7.35 -2.91 -9.80
CA PRO A 186 -6.05 -2.38 -10.20
C PRO A 186 -5.60 -1.29 -9.22
N LEU A 187 -4.30 -1.23 -8.94
CA LEU A 187 -3.74 -0.22 -8.04
C LEU A 187 -2.86 0.81 -8.77
N SER A 188 -1.78 0.37 -9.42
CA SER A 188 -0.96 1.24 -10.28
C SER A 188 -0.61 0.52 -11.57
N LEU A 189 -0.79 1.22 -12.69
CA LEU A 189 -0.34 0.76 -14.01
C LEU A 189 1.07 1.28 -14.35
N GLN A 190 1.55 2.27 -13.60
CA GLN A 190 2.87 2.86 -13.80
C GLN A 190 3.87 2.25 -12.80
N PRO A 191 5.14 2.06 -13.22
CA PRO A 191 6.21 1.75 -12.29
C PRO A 191 6.32 2.84 -11.22
N LEU A 192 6.64 2.45 -10.00
CA LEU A 192 6.80 3.35 -8.86
C LEU A 192 8.26 3.37 -8.39
N VAL A 193 8.74 4.52 -7.97
CA VAL A 193 10.02 4.66 -7.26
C VAL A 193 9.78 5.29 -5.89
N LEU A 194 10.71 5.06 -4.97
CA LEU A 194 10.73 5.77 -3.70
C LEU A 194 11.30 7.18 -3.93
N ALA A 195 10.49 8.22 -3.73
CA ALA A 195 10.91 9.62 -3.79
C ALA A 195 10.42 10.37 -2.54
N ASN A 196 11.35 10.94 -1.77
CA ASN A 196 11.03 11.66 -0.52
C ASN A 196 10.16 10.85 0.47
N GLY A 197 10.31 9.52 0.49
CA GLY A 197 9.51 8.61 1.31
C GLY A 197 8.22 8.12 0.64
N PHE A 198 7.79 8.70 -0.47
CA PHE A 198 6.50 8.41 -1.11
C PHE A 198 6.67 7.61 -2.40
N PRO A 199 5.63 6.85 -2.83
CA PRO A 199 5.58 6.29 -4.17
C PRO A 199 5.43 7.41 -5.19
N LEU A 200 6.32 7.43 -6.18
CA LEU A 200 6.26 8.33 -7.33
C LEU A 200 6.20 7.51 -8.62
N GLU A 201 5.22 7.80 -9.46
CA GLU A 201 5.07 7.19 -10.77
C GLU A 201 6.15 7.68 -11.76
N VAL A 202 6.77 6.76 -12.52
CA VAL A 202 7.85 7.05 -13.50
C VAL A 202 7.63 6.38 -14.86
#